data_AF-A0A087FXE1-F1
#
_entry.id   AF-A0A087FXE1-F1
#
_cell.length_a   1.000
_cell.length_b   1.000
_cell.length_c   1.000
_cell.angle_alpha   90.00
_cell.angle_beta   90.00
_cell.angle_gamma   90.00
#
_symmetry.space_group_name_H-M   'P 1'
#
loop_
_entity.id
_entity.type
_entity.pdbx_description
1 polymer ?
#
loop_
_entity_poly.entity_id
_entity_poly.type
_entity_poly.pdbx_seq_one_letter_code
_entity_poly.pdbx_strand_id
1 'polypeptide(L)'
;MYSSGSKQYPCARIYEYSKLCLLLFSYELHRQHRLTDDSHHISVVAVDPGAVKTNIMHELPSYIQIIAFYGLKILRLMQSPEDAAESIIDAALAPPEVSGK
;
A
#
# COMPACT_ATOMS: atom_id res chain seq x y z
N MET A 1 -13.84 5.48 -41.71
CA MET A 1 -14.11 6.07 -40.38
C MET A 1 -13.31 5.26 -39.37
N TYR A 2 -12.11 5.73 -39.02
CA TYR A 2 -11.24 5.02 -38.08
C TYR A 2 -11.81 5.21 -36.67
N SER A 3 -12.38 4.15 -36.09
CA SER A 3 -12.71 4.12 -34.66
C SER A 3 -11.39 3.95 -33.90
N SER A 4 -10.80 5.06 -33.50
CA SER A 4 -9.71 5.07 -32.53
C SER A 4 -10.27 4.59 -31.19
N GLY A 5 -10.21 3.29 -30.95
CA GLY A 5 -10.47 2.72 -29.63
C GLY A 5 -9.54 3.40 -28.63
N SER A 6 -10.10 4.26 -27.76
CA SER A 6 -9.35 4.87 -26.68
C SER A 6 -8.82 3.73 -25.80
N LYS A 7 -7.50 3.56 -25.74
CA LYS A 7 -6.90 2.67 -24.76
C LYS A 7 -7.22 3.23 -23.38
N GLN A 8 -8.19 2.62 -22.70
CA GLN A 8 -8.57 3.02 -21.35
C GLN A 8 -7.37 2.84 -20.42
N TYR A 9 -7.05 3.88 -19.65
CA TYR A 9 -5.94 3.86 -18.70
C TYR A 9 -6.17 2.74 -17.67
N PRO A 10 -5.29 1.73 -17.57
CA PRO A 10 -5.50 0.57 -16.71
C PRO A 10 -5.10 0.90 -15.26
N CYS A 11 -5.89 1.76 -14.60
CA CYS A 11 -5.59 2.34 -13.29
C CYS A 11 -5.25 1.27 -12.22
N ALA A 12 -6.02 0.18 -12.14
CA ALA A 12 -5.80 -0.89 -11.17
C ALA A 12 -4.43 -1.57 -11.36
N ARG A 13 -4.09 -1.93 -12.61
CA ARG A 13 -2.82 -2.58 -12.94
C ARG A 13 -1.63 -1.69 -12.60
N ILE A 14 -1.73 -0.40 -12.94
CA ILE A 14 -0.64 0.56 -12.68
C ILE A 14 -0.46 0.76 -11.16
N TYR A 15 -1.57 0.87 -10.43
CA TYR A 15 -1.55 0.93 -8.97
C TYR A 15 -0.88 -0.30 -8.36
N GLU A 16 -1.28 -1.51 -8.76
CA GLU A 16 -0.70 -2.78 -8.30
C GLU A 16 0.82 -2.84 -8.56
N TYR A 17 1.27 -2.51 -9.78
CA TYR A 17 2.69 -2.47 -10.09
C TYR A 17 3.45 -1.45 -9.24
N SER A 18 2.88 -0.25 -9.04
CA SER A 18 3.52 0.76 -8.19
C SER A 18 3.70 0.28 -6.75
N LYS A 19 2.71 -0.46 -6.21
CA LYS A 19 2.79 -1.03 -4.85
C LYS A 19 3.83 -2.14 -4.78
N LEU A 20 3.90 -3.02 -5.78
CA LEU A 20 4.96 -4.02 -5.87
C LEU A 20 6.36 -3.38 -5.94
N CYS A 21 6.53 -2.33 -6.74
CA CYS A 21 7.79 -1.60 -6.83
C CYS A 21 8.20 -1.01 -5.47
N LEU A 22 7.25 -0.45 -4.71
CA LEU A 22 7.52 0.06 -3.37
C LEU A 22 7.98 -1.06 -2.42
N LEU A 23 7.35 -2.24 -2.45
CA LEU A 23 7.78 -3.38 -1.63
C LEU A 23 9.20 -3.83 -1.96
N LEU A 24 9.51 -4.01 -3.25
CA LEU A 24 10.83 -4.40 -3.73
C LEU A 24 11.89 -3.34 -3.39
N PHE A 25 11.54 -2.06 -3.51
CA PHE A 25 12.42 -0.96 -3.18
C PHE A 25 12.70 -0.87 -1.67
N SER A 26 11.68 -1.00 -0.82
CA SER A 26 11.85 -1.05 0.64
C SER A 26 12.75 -2.22 1.06
N TYR A 27 12.58 -3.39 0.44
CA TYR A 27 13.46 -4.54 0.69
C TYR A 27 14.92 -4.25 0.31
N GLU A 28 15.16 -3.69 -0.88
CA GLU A 28 16.52 -3.39 -1.33
C GLU A 28 17.16 -2.28 -0.50
N LEU A 29 16.39 -1.26 -0.08
CA LEU A 29 16.86 -0.24 0.86
C LEU A 29 17.29 -0.86 2.20
N HIS A 30 16.47 -1.75 2.78
CA HIS A 30 16.84 -2.47 3.99
C HIS A 30 18.16 -3.24 3.79
N ARG A 31 18.28 -3.98 2.67
CA ARG A 31 19.47 -4.77 2.34
C ARG A 31 20.73 -3.91 2.22
N GLN A 32 20.65 -2.76 1.54
CA GLN A 32 21.80 -1.86 1.35
C GLN A 32 22.23 -1.21 2.67
N HIS A 33 21.28 -0.76 3.50
CA HIS A 33 21.59 -0.18 4.81
C HIS A 33 22.24 -1.20 5.75
N ARG A 34 21.75 -2.45 5.75
CA ARG A 34 22.35 -3.53 6.55
C ARG A 34 23.80 -3.86 6.15
N LEU A 35 24.16 -3.66 4.89
CA LEU A 35 25.52 -3.90 4.39
C LEU A 35 26.48 -2.74 4.66
N THR A 36 25.95 -1.53 4.87
CA THR A 36 26.76 -0.30 4.93
C THR A 36 26.88 0.27 6.34
N ASP A 37 25.95 -0.08 7.24
CA ASP A 37 25.86 0.50 8.57
C ASP A 37 25.72 -0.59 9.65
N ASP A 38 26.85 -0.92 10.30
CA ASP A 38 26.89 -1.85 11.44
C ASP A 38 26.16 -1.29 12.69
N SER A 39 25.76 -0.01 12.68
CA SER A 39 25.14 0.67 13.83
C SER A 39 23.62 0.55 13.92
N HIS A 40 22.95 -0.10 12.96
CA HIS A 40 21.49 -0.35 12.93
C HIS A 40 20.62 0.92 13.14
N HIS A 41 21.10 2.10 12.78
CA HIS A 41 20.40 3.35 13.12
C HIS A 41 19.13 3.63 12.31
N ILE A 42 18.96 2.99 11.14
CA ILE A 42 17.84 3.22 10.23
C ILE A 42 17.09 1.92 9.98
N SER A 43 15.81 1.88 10.36
CA SER A 43 14.87 0.81 10.04
C SER A 43 14.05 1.18 8.80
N VAL A 44 13.92 0.24 7.87
CA VAL A 44 13.04 0.32 6.70
C VAL A 44 11.92 -0.71 6.85
N VAL A 45 10.68 -0.26 6.81
CA VAL A 45 9.48 -1.09 6.94
C VAL A 45 8.46 -0.65 5.89
N ALA A 46 7.91 -1.60 5.14
CA ALA A 46 6.77 -1.36 4.26
C ALA A 46 5.49 -1.72 5.02
N VAL A 47 4.50 -0.82 4.99
CA VAL A 47 3.24 -0.98 5.73
C VAL A 47 2.07 -0.98 4.76
N ASP A 48 1.22 -1.99 4.86
CA ASP A 48 -0.11 -1.98 4.27
C ASP A 48 -1.14 -1.66 5.37
N PRO A 49 -1.75 -0.46 5.37
CA PRO A 49 -2.77 -0.08 6.35
C PRO A 49 -4.10 -0.83 6.17
N GLY A 50 -4.19 -1.71 5.16
CA GLY A 50 -5.39 -2.46 4.84
C GLY A 50 -6.45 -1.62 4.12
N ALA A 51 -7.70 -2.08 4.18
CA ALA A 51 -8.80 -1.45 3.47
C ALA A 51 -9.40 -0.30 4.27
N VAL A 52 -8.93 0.92 3.99
CA VAL A 52 -9.43 2.15 4.62
C VAL A 52 -10.27 2.95 3.63
N LYS A 53 -11.40 3.50 4.11
CA LYS A 53 -12.24 4.39 3.30
C LYS A 53 -11.53 5.73 3.07
N THR A 54 -10.90 5.87 1.91
CA THR A 54 -10.23 7.09 1.46
C THR A 54 -10.65 7.45 0.03
N ASN A 55 -10.18 8.58 -0.48
CA ASN A 55 -10.43 8.99 -1.88
C ASN A 55 -9.49 8.28 -2.90
N ILE A 56 -8.84 7.17 -2.52
CA ILE A 56 -7.85 6.50 -3.38
C ILE A 56 -8.49 5.83 -4.61
N MET A 57 -9.77 5.47 -4.53
CA MET A 57 -10.54 4.85 -5.62
C MET A 57 -11.23 5.88 -6.54
N HIS A 58 -10.85 7.16 -6.51
CA HIS A 58 -11.53 8.23 -7.26
C HIS A 58 -11.54 8.03 -8.79
N GLU A 59 -10.59 7.25 -9.32
CA GLU A 59 -10.50 6.86 -10.73
C GLU A 59 -11.56 5.80 -11.13
N LEU A 60 -12.27 5.21 -10.17
CA LEU A 60 -13.30 4.20 -10.40
C LEU A 60 -14.70 4.82 -10.34
N PRO A 61 -15.66 4.33 -11.15
CA PRO A 61 -17.05 4.70 -11.03
C PRO A 61 -17.59 4.50 -9.60
N SER A 62 -18.45 5.41 -9.16
CA SER A 62 -18.98 5.45 -7.77
C SER A 62 -19.65 4.14 -7.35
N TYR A 63 -20.36 3.46 -8.25
CA TYR A 63 -20.99 2.17 -7.95
C TYR A 63 -19.96 1.08 -7.60
N ILE A 64 -18.78 1.08 -8.22
CA ILE A 64 -17.70 0.13 -7.90
C ILE A 64 -17.15 0.43 -6.51
N GLN A 65 -16.92 1.70 -6.19
CA GLN A 65 -16.46 2.11 -4.86
C GLN A 65 -17.44 1.66 -3.78
N ILE A 66 -18.74 1.89 -4.01
CA ILE A 66 -19.83 1.46 -3.10
C ILE A 66 -19.77 -0.06 -2.91
N ILE A 67 -19.80 -0.84 -3.98
CA ILE A 67 -19.77 -2.31 -3.90
C ILE A 67 -18.53 -2.81 -3.16
N ALA A 68 -17.35 -2.25 -3.46
CA ALA A 68 -16.10 -2.63 -2.81
C ALA A 68 -16.13 -2.36 -1.30
N PHE A 69 -16.48 -1.14 -0.88
CA PHE A 69 -16.52 -0.80 0.54
C PHE A 69 -17.60 -1.58 1.30
N TYR A 70 -18.79 -1.78 0.71
CA TYR A 70 -19.83 -2.60 1.34
C TYR A 70 -19.39 -4.06 1.48
N GLY A 71 -18.78 -4.64 0.44
CA GLY A 71 -18.25 -6.01 0.48
C GLY A 71 -17.19 -6.18 1.56
N LEU A 72 -16.20 -5.29 1.60
CA LEU A 72 -15.15 -5.28 2.62
C LEU A 72 -15.72 -5.10 4.04
N LYS A 73 -16.76 -4.28 4.20
CA LYS A 73 -17.43 -4.09 5.49
C LYS A 73 -18.16 -5.36 5.94
N ILE A 74 -18.86 -6.05 5.03
CA ILE A 74 -19.55 -7.32 5.32
C ILE A 74 -18.53 -8.39 5.74
N LEU A 75 -17.40 -8.45 5.06
CA LEU A 75 -16.30 -9.37 5.37
C LEU A 75 -15.49 -8.95 6.61
N ARG A 76 -15.81 -7.81 7.23
CA ARG A 76 -15.06 -7.21 8.36
C ARG A 76 -13.57 -6.99 8.05
N LEU A 77 -13.26 -6.66 6.80
CA LEU A 77 -11.92 -6.36 6.33
C LEU A 77 -11.65 -4.84 6.27
N MET A 78 -12.66 -4.00 6.49
CA MET A 78 -12.45 -2.56 6.56
C MET A 78 -11.83 -2.16 7.89
N GLN A 79 -10.76 -1.38 7.80
CA GLN A 79 -10.12 -0.69 8.92
C GLN A 79 -10.69 0.72 9.07
N SER A 80 -10.73 1.23 10.31
CA SER A 80 -10.93 2.66 10.53
C SER A 80 -9.64 3.44 10.18
N PRO A 81 -9.73 4.74 9.86
CA PRO A 81 -8.54 5.58 9.69
C PRO A 81 -7.62 5.56 10.93
N GLU A 82 -8.22 5.43 12.12
CA GLU A 82 -7.50 5.35 13.39
C GLU A 82 -6.72 4.04 13.51
N ASP A 83 -7.35 2.89 13.24
CA ASP A 83 -6.68 1.57 13.25
C ASP A 83 -5.53 1.52 12.23
N ALA A 84 -5.76 2.11 11.06
CA ALA A 84 -4.73 2.23 10.02
C ALA A 84 -3.56 3.13 10.46
N ALA A 85 -3.83 4.24 11.15
CA ALA A 85 -2.78 5.09 11.69
C ALA A 85 -1.98 4.38 12.78
N GLU A 86 -2.65 3.65 13.67
CA GLU A 86 -2.00 2.81 14.68
C GLU A 86 -1.05 1.79 14.03
N SER A 87 -1.47 1.11 12.96
CA SER A 87 -0.59 0.16 12.24
C SER A 87 0.70 0.80 11.70
N ILE A 88 0.64 2.07 11.30
CA ILE A 88 1.82 2.83 10.82
C ILE A 88 2.72 3.21 12.00
N ILE A 89 2.13 3.66 13.11
CA ILE A 89 2.86 4.01 14.33
C ILE A 89 3.56 2.77 14.90
N ASP A 90 2.85 1.65 14.98
CA ASP A 90 3.39 0.38 15.45
C ASP A 90 4.58 -0.07 14.60
N ALA A 91 4.47 0.02 13.27
CA ALA A 91 5.56 -0.31 12.36
C ALA A 91 6.77 0.64 12.52
N ALA A 92 6.53 1.93 12.79
CA ALA A 92 7.58 2.92 12.97
C ALA A 92 8.31 2.78 14.32
N LEU A 93 7.59 2.35 15.36
CA LEU A 93 8.14 2.08 16.69
C LEU A 93 8.68 0.65 16.84
N ALA A 94 8.49 -0.19 15.83
CA ALA A 94 8.94 -1.57 15.88
C ALA A 94 10.47 -1.63 15.92
N PRO A 95 11.03 -2.60 16.66
CA PRO A 95 12.47 -2.66 16.88
C PRO A 95 13.20 -3.07 15.58
N PRO A 96 14.47 -2.68 15.38
CA PRO A 96 15.17 -2.84 14.11
C PRO A 96 15.30 -4.31 13.64
N GLU A 97 15.14 -5.29 14.55
CA GLU A 97 15.13 -6.73 14.23
C GLU A 97 13.91 -7.17 13.40
N VAL A 98 12.88 -6.33 13.29
CA VAL A 98 11.74 -6.55 12.38
C VAL A 98 11.87 -5.80 11.04
N SER A 99 12.91 -4.96 10.87
CA SER A 99 13.14 -4.25 9.63
C SER A 99 13.36 -5.22 8.45
N GLY A 100 12.77 -4.92 7.30
CA GLY A 100 12.92 -5.71 6.08
C GLY A 100 12.29 -7.11 6.09
N LYS A 101 11.50 -7.45 7.12
CA LYS A 101 10.69 -8.67 7.18
C LYS A 101 9.33 -8.50 6.51
#